data_AF-A0A519NT60-F1
#
_entry.id   AF-A0A519NT60-F1
#
_cell.length_a   1.000
_cell.length_b   1.000
_cell.length_c   1.000
_cell.angle_alpha   90.00
_cell.angle_beta   90.00
_cell.angle_gamma   90.00
#
_symmetry.space_group_name_H-M   'P 1'
#
loop_
_entity.id
_entity.type
_entity.pdbx_description
1 polymer ?
#
loop_
_entity_poly.entity_id
_entity_poly.type
_entity_poly.pdbx_seq_one_letter_code
_entity_poly.pdbx_strand_id
1 'polypeptide(L)'
;MKTSIKPFNPGLFLAFVLLSAMLLSACGGFWDSEFAGTYVNSAGSEFSLADDTLIVEKAEQNHFLIHRRTGFRLLDESGKPGKRQFEKEEWIAVYNPQTGIMTEQTKGKVIGFSSDKMEMRVAKRGYKRIN
;
A
#
# COMPACT_ATOMS: atom_id res chain seq x y z
N MET A 1 -40.96 6.05 52.00
CA MET A 1 -39.91 5.50 51.12
C MET A 1 -38.80 6.56 51.00
N LYS A 2 -37.72 6.46 51.78
CA LYS A 2 -36.60 7.44 51.74
C LYS A 2 -35.52 6.88 50.81
N THR A 3 -35.35 7.48 49.64
CA THR A 3 -34.25 7.16 48.72
C THR A 3 -32.98 7.83 49.24
N SER A 4 -32.04 7.01 49.72
CA SER A 4 -30.70 7.44 50.13
C SER A 4 -29.85 7.70 48.89
N ILE A 5 -29.60 8.98 48.60
CA ILE A 5 -28.70 9.39 47.51
C ILE A 5 -27.28 9.32 48.07
N LYS A 6 -26.45 8.41 47.55
CA LYS A 6 -25.03 8.31 47.94
C LYS A 6 -24.29 9.58 47.52
N PRO A 7 -23.37 10.11 48.36
CA PRO A 7 -22.64 11.33 48.03
C PRO A 7 -21.67 11.09 46.87
N PHE A 8 -21.61 12.05 45.96
CA PHE A 8 -20.66 12.09 44.85
C PHE A 8 -19.23 12.19 45.41
N ASN A 9 -18.37 11.23 45.07
CA ASN A 9 -16.95 11.24 45.47
C ASN A 9 -16.11 11.80 44.31
N PRO A 10 -15.72 13.10 44.37
CA PRO A 10 -15.00 13.75 43.29
C PRO A 10 -13.62 13.14 43.04
N GLY A 11 -13.00 12.52 44.07
CA GLY A 11 -11.70 11.86 43.94
C GLY A 11 -11.77 10.58 43.10
N LEU A 12 -12.85 9.80 43.24
CA LEU A 12 -13.07 8.60 42.43
C LEU A 12 -13.35 8.97 40.97
N PHE A 13 -14.07 10.07 40.73
CA PHE A 13 -14.36 10.57 39.39
C PHE A 13 -13.10 11.08 38.68
N LEU A 14 -12.25 11.85 39.38
CA LEU A 14 -10.95 12.31 38.87
C LEU A 14 -10.00 11.15 38.54
N ALA A 15 -9.96 10.12 39.39
CA ALA A 15 -9.17 8.92 39.14
C ALA A 15 -9.66 8.17 37.88
N PHE A 16 -10.97 8.11 37.64
CA PHE A 16 -11.55 7.47 36.45
C PHE A 16 -11.22 8.24 35.16
N VAL A 17 -11.27 9.59 35.21
CA VAL A 17 -10.91 10.44 34.08
C VAL A 17 -9.41 10.31 33.74
N LEU A 18 -8.53 10.34 34.74
CA LEU A 18 -7.08 10.17 34.56
C LEU A 18 -6.72 8.78 34.01
N LEU A 19 -7.39 7.73 34.48
CA LEU A 19 -7.20 6.36 33.99
C LEU A 19 -7.66 6.22 32.53
N SER A 20 -8.78 6.86 32.16
CA SER A 20 -9.28 6.85 30.78
C SER A 20 -8.35 7.59 29.80
N ALA A 21 -7.70 8.68 30.25
CA ALA A 21 -6.75 9.44 29.42
C ALA A 21 -5.46 8.66 29.15
N MET A 22 -5.02 7.79 30.07
CA MET A 22 -3.83 6.95 29.87
C MET A 22 -4.05 5.81 28.86
N LEU A 23 -5.29 5.35 28.67
CA LEU A 23 -5.62 4.30 27.70
C LEU A 23 -5.60 4.80 26.24
N LEU A 24 -5.60 6.11 26.01
CA LEU A 24 -5.57 6.69 24.66
C LEU A 24 -4.15 6.86 24.09
N SER A 25 -3.09 6.62 24.88
CA SER A 25 -1.70 6.84 24.46
C SER A 25 -1.00 5.60 23.89
N ALA A 26 -1.72 4.51 23.63
CA ALA A 26 -1.13 3.23 23.20
C ALA A 26 -1.33 2.92 21.69
N CYS A 27 -1.36 3.94 20.83
CA CYS A 27 -1.35 3.74 19.38
C CYS A 27 -0.10 4.38 18.74
N GLY A 28 1.08 3.90 19.16
CA GLY A 28 2.32 4.08 18.41
C GLY A 28 2.47 2.94 17.43
N GLY A 29 1.92 3.10 16.22
CA GLY A 29 1.91 2.06 15.19
C GLY A 29 3.30 1.52 14.89
N PHE A 30 3.47 0.21 15.03
CA PHE A 30 4.57 -0.52 14.44
C PHE A 30 4.39 -0.39 12.91
N TRP A 31 5.33 0.29 12.23
CA TRP A 31 5.19 0.72 10.84
C TRP A 31 5.37 -0.43 9.86
N ASP A 32 4.48 -1.41 9.88
CA ASP A 32 4.26 -2.25 8.72
C ASP A 32 3.36 -1.45 7.77
N SER A 33 3.92 -0.94 6.69
CA SER A 33 3.10 -0.25 5.69
C SER A 33 2.28 -1.29 4.97
N GLU A 34 0.96 -1.23 5.10
CA GLU A 34 0.02 -2.18 4.50
C GLU A 34 0.25 -2.39 2.98
N PHE A 35 0.80 -1.39 2.30
CA PHE A 35 1.09 -1.39 0.86
C PHE A 35 2.48 -1.89 0.50
N ALA A 36 3.43 -1.91 1.45
CA ALA A 36 4.80 -2.30 1.16
C ALA A 36 4.85 -3.79 0.82
N GLY A 37 5.62 -4.13 -0.20
CA GLY A 37 5.69 -5.50 -0.70
C GLY A 37 6.13 -5.58 -2.15
N THR A 38 6.22 -6.81 -2.65
CA THR A 38 6.57 -7.10 -4.04
C THR A 38 5.33 -7.53 -4.81
N TYR A 39 5.05 -6.86 -5.91
CA TYR A 39 3.90 -7.12 -6.76
C TYR A 39 4.36 -7.49 -8.16
N VAL A 40 3.79 -8.55 -8.72
CA VAL A 40 4.20 -9.08 -10.03
C VAL A 40 3.04 -9.15 -11.00
N ASN A 41 3.33 -8.91 -12.27
CA ASN A 41 2.45 -9.11 -13.40
C ASN A 41 3.22 -9.81 -14.51
N SER A 42 2.59 -10.74 -15.21
CA SER A 42 3.08 -11.25 -16.49
C SER A 42 2.04 -10.93 -17.57
N ALA A 43 2.51 -10.45 -18.72
CA ALA A 43 1.68 -10.06 -19.84
C ALA A 43 2.28 -10.57 -21.15
N GLY A 44 1.42 -11.01 -22.07
CA GLY A 44 1.80 -11.46 -23.40
C GLY A 44 0.94 -10.80 -24.47
N SER A 45 1.53 -10.59 -25.63
CA SER A 45 0.85 -10.18 -26.86
C SER A 45 1.44 -10.97 -28.04
N GLU A 46 0.91 -10.74 -29.24
CA GLU A 46 1.48 -11.28 -30.48
C GLU A 46 2.91 -10.79 -30.76
N PHE A 47 3.33 -9.68 -30.13
CA PHE A 47 4.64 -9.07 -30.37
C PHE A 47 5.64 -9.27 -29.24
N SER A 48 5.19 -9.64 -28.04
CA SER A 48 6.09 -9.68 -26.87
C SER A 48 5.57 -10.49 -25.70
N LEU A 49 6.50 -11.00 -24.89
CA LEU A 49 6.25 -11.53 -23.55
C LEU A 49 6.98 -10.65 -22.53
N ALA A 50 6.30 -10.25 -21.45
CA ALA A 50 6.84 -9.37 -20.42
C ALA A 50 6.49 -9.85 -19.01
N ASP A 51 7.46 -9.77 -18.12
CA ASP A 51 7.31 -9.91 -16.67
C ASP A 51 7.64 -8.55 -16.03
N ASP A 52 6.73 -8.04 -15.22
CA ASP A 52 6.87 -6.75 -14.54
C ASP A 52 6.79 -6.95 -13.02
N THR A 53 7.78 -6.43 -12.31
CA THR A 53 7.86 -6.46 -10.85
C THR A 53 7.88 -5.03 -10.33
N LEU A 54 7.01 -4.75 -9.36
CA LEU A 54 6.96 -3.50 -8.61
C LEU A 54 7.25 -3.80 -7.15
N ILE A 55 8.30 -3.18 -6.61
CA ILE A 55 8.63 -3.26 -5.19
C ILE A 55 8.21 -1.92 -4.58
N VAL A 56 7.23 -1.97 -3.68
CA VAL A 56 6.69 -0.79 -2.98
C VAL A 56 7.36 -0.68 -1.62
N GLU A 57 8.02 0.44 -1.38
CA GLU A 57 8.72 0.76 -0.13
C GLU A 57 8.08 2.00 0.50
N LYS A 58 7.83 1.96 1.82
CA LYS A 58 7.40 3.15 2.56
C LYS A 58 8.61 4.06 2.75
N ALA A 59 8.49 5.30 2.29
CA ALA A 59 9.49 6.33 2.56
C ALA A 59 9.16 7.03 3.88
N GLU A 60 8.21 7.98 3.85
CA GLU A 60 7.78 8.75 5.03
C GLU A 60 6.28 9.02 4.97
N GLN A 61 5.57 8.89 6.09
CA GLN A 61 4.14 9.19 6.20
C GLN A 61 3.31 8.48 5.10
N ASN A 62 2.83 9.26 4.12
CA ASN A 62 2.03 8.82 2.97
C ASN A 62 2.85 8.74 1.67
N HIS A 63 4.17 8.92 1.72
CA HIS A 63 5.08 8.84 0.59
C HIS A 63 5.65 7.44 0.44
N PHE A 64 5.74 6.98 -0.81
CA PHE A 64 6.22 5.67 -1.20
C PHE A 64 7.21 5.79 -2.34
N LEU A 65 8.22 4.94 -2.30
CA LEU A 65 9.13 4.71 -3.41
C LEU A 65 8.75 3.38 -4.06
N ILE A 66 8.56 3.38 -5.38
CA ILE A 66 8.22 2.16 -6.12
C ILE A 66 9.32 1.89 -7.14
N HIS A 67 9.99 0.75 -6.97
CA HIS A 67 11.01 0.26 -7.87
C HIS A 67 10.37 -0.67 -8.90
N ARG A 68 10.33 -0.23 -10.16
CA ARG A 68 9.85 -1.05 -11.26
C ARG A 68 11.00 -1.74 -11.95
N ARG A 69 10.82 -3.04 -12.21
CA ARG A 69 11.74 -3.86 -13.00
C ARG A 69 10.94 -4.66 -13.98
N THR A 70 11.18 -4.43 -15.28
CA THR A 70 10.51 -5.17 -16.34
C THR A 70 11.52 -6.00 -17.10
N GLY A 71 11.23 -7.28 -17.32
CA GLY A 71 11.98 -8.14 -18.23
C GLY A 71 11.08 -8.56 -19.37
N PHE A 72 11.49 -8.33 -20.62
CA PHE A 72 10.66 -8.66 -21.79
C PHE A 72 11.45 -9.31 -22.92
N ARG A 73 10.73 -9.99 -23.81
CA ARG A 73 11.24 -10.57 -25.07
C ARG A 73 10.31 -10.15 -26.19
N LEU A 74 10.86 -9.65 -27.28
CA LEU A 74 10.11 -9.47 -28.52
C LEU A 74 9.96 -10.84 -29.21
N LEU A 75 8.81 -11.05 -29.84
CA LEU A 75 8.53 -12.21 -30.66
C LEU A 75 8.80 -11.84 -32.13
N ASP A 76 9.41 -12.75 -32.87
CA ASP A 76 9.51 -12.62 -34.33
C ASP A 76 8.20 -13.02 -35.02
N GLU A 77 8.16 -12.93 -36.35
CA GLU A 77 6.99 -13.28 -37.16
C GLU A 77 6.53 -14.74 -36.98
N SER A 78 7.42 -15.63 -36.52
CA SER A 78 7.10 -17.03 -36.20
C SER A 78 6.67 -17.24 -34.75
N GLY A 79 6.59 -16.16 -33.96
CA GLY A 79 6.28 -16.19 -32.53
C GLY A 79 7.46 -16.62 -31.66
N LYS A 80 8.67 -16.69 -32.20
CA LYS A 80 9.85 -17.16 -31.46
C LYS A 80 10.41 -16.02 -30.60
N PRO A 81 10.63 -16.27 -29.29
CA PRO A 81 11.13 -15.23 -28.40
C PRO A 81 12.61 -14.93 -28.67
N GLY A 82 12.90 -13.65 -28.90
CA GLY A 82 14.26 -13.12 -29.00
C GLY A 82 14.98 -13.02 -27.65
N LYS A 83 16.08 -12.26 -27.64
CA LYS A 83 16.88 -12.00 -26.45
C LYS A 83 16.05 -11.27 -25.38
N ARG A 84 16.21 -11.67 -24.12
CA ARG A 84 15.60 -10.97 -22.97
C ARG A 84 16.24 -9.60 -22.78
N GLN A 85 15.40 -8.59 -22.65
CA GLN A 85 15.73 -7.20 -22.36
C GLN A 85 15.23 -6.83 -20.97
N PHE A 86 15.83 -5.82 -20.36
CA PHE A 86 15.50 -5.37 -19.01
C PHE A 86 15.40 -3.85 -18.93
N GLU A 87 14.36 -3.38 -18.26
CA GLU A 87 14.12 -1.98 -17.96
C GLU A 87 13.93 -1.78 -16.46
N LYS A 88 14.30 -0.59 -15.98
CA LYS A 88 14.11 -0.18 -14.59
C LYS A 88 13.56 1.24 -14.55
N GLU A 89 12.64 1.49 -13.63
CA GLU A 89 12.15 2.83 -13.29
C GLU A 89 12.05 2.97 -11.77
N GLU A 90 12.19 4.20 -11.28
CA GLU A 90 11.86 4.57 -9.90
C GLU A 90 10.71 5.58 -9.92
N TRP A 91 9.72 5.35 -9.07
CA TRP A 91 8.53 6.19 -8.98
C TRP A 91 8.36 6.70 -7.55
N ILE A 92 8.18 8.02 -7.41
CA ILE A 92 7.77 8.63 -6.15
C ILE A 92 6.26 8.72 -6.17
N ALA A 93 5.60 8.17 -5.16
CA ALA A 93 4.15 8.13 -5.09
C ALA A 93 3.62 8.60 -3.72
N VAL A 94 2.40 9.14 -3.72
CA VAL A 94 1.74 9.66 -2.52
C VAL A 94 0.38 9.02 -2.38
N TYR A 95 0.10 8.43 -1.22
CA TYR A 95 -1.18 7.84 -0.86
C TYR A 95 -2.13 8.88 -0.26
N ASN A 96 -3.35 8.93 -0.74
CA ASN A 96 -4.41 9.75 -0.17
C ASN A 96 -5.40 8.86 0.61
N PRO A 97 -5.41 8.92 1.96
CA PRO A 97 -6.27 8.06 2.78
C PRO A 97 -7.76 8.35 2.64
N GLN A 98 -8.16 9.55 2.18
CA GLN A 98 -9.57 9.88 1.95
C GLN A 98 -10.14 9.18 0.72
N THR A 99 -9.29 8.93 -0.28
CA THR A 99 -9.70 8.32 -1.56
C THR A 99 -9.26 6.86 -1.68
N GLY A 100 -8.32 6.42 -0.86
CA GLY A 100 -7.70 5.09 -0.97
C GLY A 100 -6.79 4.93 -2.19
N ILE A 101 -6.39 6.04 -2.84
CA ILE A 101 -5.61 6.04 -4.08
C ILE A 101 -4.19 6.50 -3.80
N MET A 102 -3.23 5.81 -4.41
CA MET A 102 -1.84 6.24 -4.49
C MET A 102 -1.56 6.83 -5.88
N THR A 103 -0.91 8.00 -5.93
CA THR A 103 -0.59 8.69 -7.19
C THR A 103 0.91 8.87 -7.35
N GLU A 104 1.46 8.37 -8.44
CA GLU A 104 2.83 8.62 -8.86
C GLU A 104 3.00 10.06 -9.35
N GLN A 105 4.04 10.75 -8.88
CA GLN A 105 4.14 12.22 -8.94
C GLN A 105 4.69 12.78 -10.27
N THR A 106 5.40 11.98 -11.07
CA THR A 106 6.04 12.44 -12.32
C THR A 106 5.09 12.34 -13.52
N LYS A 107 4.44 11.19 -13.69
CA LYS A 107 3.57 10.86 -14.83
C LYS A 107 2.11 10.72 -14.42
N GLY A 108 1.76 10.97 -13.15
CA GLY A 108 0.37 10.98 -12.67
C GLY A 108 -0.29 9.59 -12.65
N LYS A 109 0.48 8.50 -12.49
CA LYS A 109 -0.11 7.16 -12.52
C LYS A 109 -0.98 6.94 -11.29
N VAL A 110 -2.22 6.53 -11.53
CA VAL A 110 -3.17 6.12 -10.49
C VAL A 110 -2.91 4.66 -10.13
N ILE A 111 -2.68 4.43 -8.84
CA ILE A 111 -2.37 3.14 -8.24
C ILE A 111 -3.44 2.84 -7.18
N GLY A 112 -4.20 1.77 -7.41
CA GLY A 112 -5.20 1.27 -6.48
C GLY A 112 -4.78 -0.05 -5.88
N PHE A 113 -5.31 -0.37 -4.70
CA PHE A 113 -5.10 -1.63 -4.01
C PHE A 113 -6.44 -2.28 -3.69
N SER A 114 -6.49 -3.60 -3.70
CA SER A 114 -7.62 -4.34 -3.12
C SER A 114 -7.75 -4.06 -1.62
N SER A 115 -8.89 -4.42 -1.03
CA SER A 115 -9.11 -4.25 0.41
C SER A 115 -8.09 -5.02 1.25
N ASP A 116 -7.67 -6.20 0.78
CA ASP A 116 -6.70 -7.09 1.43
C ASP A 116 -5.23 -6.81 1.05
N LYS A 117 -4.98 -5.83 0.17
CA LYS A 117 -3.63 -5.47 -0.33
C LYS A 117 -2.89 -6.60 -1.05
N MET A 118 -3.59 -7.67 -1.45
CA MET A 118 -3.01 -8.76 -2.24
C MET A 118 -2.97 -8.46 -3.73
N GLU A 119 -3.77 -7.48 -4.18
CA GLU A 119 -3.78 -7.03 -5.56
C GLU A 119 -3.51 -5.52 -5.63
N MET A 120 -2.68 -5.14 -6.60
CA MET A 120 -2.41 -3.74 -6.93
C MET A 120 -2.76 -3.49 -8.40
N ARG A 121 -3.38 -2.36 -8.69
CA ARG A 121 -3.71 -1.94 -10.06
C ARG A 121 -3.00 -0.66 -10.39
N VAL A 122 -2.24 -0.66 -11.48
CA VAL A 122 -1.63 0.55 -12.07
C VAL A 122 -2.28 0.78 -13.43
N ALA A 123 -3.15 1.79 -13.52
CA ALA A 123 -4.03 1.99 -14.67
C ALA A 123 -4.80 0.70 -15.05
N LYS A 124 -4.50 0.10 -16.20
CA LYS A 124 -5.15 -1.14 -16.68
C LYS A 124 -4.44 -2.43 -16.26
N ARG A 125 -3.24 -2.35 -15.69
CA ARG A 125 -2.44 -3.52 -15.29
C ARG A 125 -2.75 -3.93 -13.86
N GLY A 126 -3.03 -5.22 -13.65
CA GLY A 126 -3.22 -5.82 -12.33
C GLY A 126 -2.00 -6.63 -11.91
N TYR A 127 -1.52 -6.44 -10.70
CA TYR A 127 -0.37 -7.10 -10.13
C TYR A 127 -0.81 -7.88 -8.89
N LYS A 128 -0.21 -9.05 -8.68
CA LYS A 128 -0.42 -9.87 -7.48
C LYS A 128 0.76 -9.71 -6.54
N ARG A 129 0.48 -9.51 -5.26
CA ARG A 129 1.50 -9.53 -4.21
C ARG A 129 2.08 -10.94 -4.11
N ILE A 130 3.39 -11.01 -4.00
CA ILE A 130 4.11 -12.24 -3.65
C ILE A 130 4.82 -11.99 -2.33
N ASN A 131 4.58 -12.89 -1.37
CA ASN A 131 4.97 -12.84 0.04
C ASN A 131 4.07 -11.97 0.93
#